data_AF-A0A8T4PUI3-F1
#
_entry.id   AF-A0A8T4PUI3-F1
#
_cell.length_a   1.000
_cell.length_b   1.000
_cell.length_c   1.000
_cell.angle_alpha   90.00
_cell.angle_beta   90.00
_cell.angle_gamma   90.00
#
_symmetry.space_group_name_H-M   'P 1'
#
loop_
_entity.id
_entity.type
_entity.pdbx_description
1 polymer ?
#
loop_
_entity_poly.entity_id
_entity_poly.type
_entity_poly.pdbx_seq_one_letter_code
_entity_poly.pdbx_strand_id
1 'polypeptide(L)'
;TVHVAKDTKNRTYLLASNIENKTARQLLAMYLNRWDLENIFKDADRVQLPTSSRNPRMRLFSVVLSFFLFALWQAQRLVFALHWSLRTFVKHLMVALCTSLHCFLTSLGEIVKPPP
;
A
#
# COMPACT_ATOMS: atom_id res chain seq x y z
N THR A 1 -25.43 -22.24 -1.60
CA THR A 1 -26.52 -21.89 -0.65
C THR A 1 -26.58 -20.38 -0.47
N VAL A 2 -27.77 -19.83 -0.20
CA VAL A 2 -27.94 -18.39 0.10
C VAL A 2 -28.07 -18.21 1.61
N HIS A 3 -27.26 -17.32 2.17
CA HIS A 3 -27.23 -17.02 3.60
C HIS A 3 -27.62 -15.57 3.84
N VAL A 4 -28.43 -15.33 4.87
CA VAL A 4 -28.83 -13.99 5.30
C VAL A 4 -28.05 -13.61 6.56
N ALA A 5 -27.38 -12.46 6.54
CA ALA A 5 -26.64 -11.95 7.69
C ALA A 5 -26.90 -10.46 7.91
N LYS A 6 -26.84 -10.01 9.16
CA LYS A 6 -26.93 -8.59 9.52
C LYS A 6 -25.63 -8.11 10.15
N ASP A 7 -25.22 -6.90 9.76
CA ASP A 7 -24.09 -6.17 10.33
C ASP A 7 -24.48 -5.48 11.67
N THR A 8 -23.47 -5.08 12.45
CA THR A 8 -23.54 -4.16 13.59
C THR A 8 -24.36 -2.88 13.33
N LYS A 9 -24.36 -2.38 12.08
CA LYS A 9 -25.21 -1.24 11.66
C LYS A 9 -26.62 -1.66 11.19
N ASN A 10 -27.04 -2.88 11.50
CA ASN A 10 -28.32 -3.48 11.14
C ASN A 10 -28.61 -3.58 9.62
N ARG A 11 -27.57 -3.46 8.79
CA ARG A 11 -27.65 -3.64 7.33
C ARG A 11 -27.81 -5.12 7.01
N THR A 12 -28.74 -5.44 6.10
CA THR A 12 -29.02 -6.83 5.70
C THR A 12 -28.19 -7.19 4.47
N TYR A 13 -27.48 -8.30 4.54
CA TYR A 13 -26.63 -8.84 3.48
C TYR A 13 -27.14 -10.21 3.04
N LEU A 14 -27.21 -10.40 1.72
CA LEU A 14 -27.51 -11.68 1.08
C LEU A 14 -26.21 -12.23 0.50
N LEU A 15 -25.77 -13.38 1.01
CA LEU A 15 -24.49 -13.98 0.70
C LEU A 15 -24.73 -15.32 -0.01
N ALA A 16 -24.41 -15.39 -1.30
CA ALA A 16 -24.37 -16.65 -2.03
C ALA A 16 -22.97 -17.27 -1.89
N SER A 17 -22.89 -18.47 -1.32
CA SER A 17 -21.62 -19.17 -1.09
C SER A 17 -21.77 -20.67 -1.31
N ASN A 18 -20.68 -21.32 -1.71
CA ASN A 18 -20.53 -22.78 -1.77
C ASN A 18 -19.78 -23.34 -0.55
N ILE A 19 -19.49 -22.49 0.45
CA ILE A 19 -18.74 -22.89 1.66
C ILE A 19 -19.72 -23.45 2.69
N GLU A 20 -19.61 -24.74 2.98
CA GLU A 20 -20.57 -25.46 3.83
C GLU A 20 -20.25 -25.36 5.33
N ASN A 21 -18.98 -25.16 5.71
CA ASN A 21 -18.52 -25.17 7.11
C ASN A 21 -18.40 -23.77 7.75
N LYS A 22 -19.18 -22.79 7.29
CA LYS A 22 -19.12 -21.42 7.82
C LYS A 22 -20.51 -20.90 8.14
N THR A 23 -20.61 -20.23 9.29
CA THR A 23 -21.86 -19.54 9.66
C THR A 23 -22.07 -18.29 8.80
N ALA A 24 -23.32 -17.85 8.66
CA ALA A 24 -23.66 -16.63 7.91
C ALA A 24 -22.89 -15.39 8.40
N ARG A 25 -22.61 -15.29 9.71
CA ARG A 25 -21.78 -14.24 10.29
C ARG A 25 -20.31 -14.33 9.89
N GLN A 26 -19.75 -15.54 9.84
CA GLN A 26 -18.37 -15.73 9.38
C GLN A 26 -18.23 -15.43 7.88
N LEU A 27 -19.21 -15.83 7.08
CA LEU A 27 -19.29 -15.45 5.67
C LEU A 27 -19.38 -13.93 5.50
N LEU A 28 -20.19 -13.25 6.33
CA LEU A 28 -20.26 -11.80 6.33
C LEU A 28 -18.92 -11.16 6.72
N ALA A 29 -18.24 -11.68 7.75
CA ALA A 29 -16.92 -11.17 8.14
C ALA A 29 -15.87 -11.34 7.01
N MET A 30 -15.89 -12.48 6.30
CA MET A 30 -15.04 -12.70 5.13
C MET A 30 -15.38 -11.74 3.99
N TYR A 31 -16.68 -11.51 3.74
CA TYR A 31 -17.15 -10.57 2.72
C TYR A 31 -16.75 -9.12 3.04
N LEU A 32 -16.92 -8.70 4.29
CA LEU A 32 -16.51 -7.37 4.74
C LEU A 32 -14.99 -7.19 4.68
N ASN A 33 -14.21 -8.21 5.05
CA ASN A 33 -12.75 -8.19 4.91
C ASN A 33 -12.31 -8.11 3.43
N ARG A 34 -13.01 -8.81 2.52
CA ARG A 34 -12.80 -8.62 1.07
C ARG A 34 -13.11 -7.19 0.63
N TRP A 35 -14.20 -6.62 1.13
CA TRP A 35 -14.58 -5.24 0.81
C TRP A 35 -13.54 -4.25 1.33
N ASP A 36 -12.93 -4.50 2.48
CA ASP A 36 -11.80 -3.73 2.99
C ASP A 36 -10.56 -3.90 2.12
N LEU A 37 -10.29 -5.09 1.57
CA LEU A 37 -9.22 -5.26 0.57
C LEU A 37 -9.51 -4.48 -0.72
N GLU A 38 -10.71 -4.59 -1.28
CA GLU A 38 -11.13 -3.84 -2.48
C GLU A 38 -11.16 -2.32 -2.24
N ASN A 39 -11.50 -1.87 -1.03
CA ASN A 39 -11.42 -0.46 -0.66
C ASN A 39 -10.01 0.00 -0.33
N ILE A 40 -9.14 -0.86 0.21
CA ILE A 40 -7.70 -0.57 0.24
C ILE A 40 -7.23 -0.34 -1.19
N PHE A 41 -7.69 -1.11 -2.17
CA PHE A 41 -7.39 -0.86 -3.59
C PHE A 41 -8.03 0.42 -4.15
N LYS A 42 -9.23 0.84 -3.72
CA LYS A 42 -9.85 2.12 -4.14
C LYS A 42 -9.28 3.36 -3.44
N ASP A 43 -8.91 3.26 -2.16
CA ASP A 43 -8.09 4.27 -1.50
C ASP A 43 -6.66 4.25 -2.06
N ALA A 44 -6.19 3.08 -2.52
CA ALA A 44 -4.96 2.89 -3.27
C ALA A 44 -5.07 3.15 -4.78
N ASP A 45 -6.24 3.50 -5.32
CA ASP A 45 -6.32 4.11 -6.66
C ASP A 45 -5.69 5.53 -6.63
N ARG A 46 -5.34 6.04 -5.44
CA ARG A 46 -4.42 7.17 -5.24
C ARG A 46 -2.96 6.76 -4.98
N VAL A 47 -2.68 5.47 -4.85
CA VAL A 47 -1.34 4.88 -4.60
C VAL A 47 -0.73 4.32 -5.87
N GLN A 48 -1.54 3.82 -6.83
CA GLN A 48 -1.04 3.55 -8.17
C GLN A 48 -0.39 4.80 -8.72
N LEU A 49 0.92 4.73 -8.94
CA LEU A 49 1.68 5.78 -9.58
C LEU A 49 1.13 5.93 -11.01
N PRO A 50 0.45 7.05 -11.34
CA PRO A 50 -0.06 7.24 -12.68
C PRO A 50 1.14 7.28 -13.63
N THR A 51 1.17 6.34 -14.57
CA THR A 51 2.24 6.23 -15.55
C THR A 51 1.64 6.32 -16.95
N SER A 52 2.13 7.28 -17.74
CA SER A 52 1.79 7.42 -19.17
C SER A 52 2.66 6.54 -20.06
N SER A 53 3.57 5.75 -19.48
CA SER A 53 4.51 4.95 -20.24
C SER A 53 3.82 3.81 -20.97
N ARG A 54 4.11 3.67 -22.28
CA ARG A 54 3.67 2.52 -23.09
C ARG A 54 4.47 1.26 -22.82
N ASN A 55 5.59 1.35 -22.09
CA ASN A 55 6.44 0.20 -21.81
C ASN A 55 5.84 -0.67 -20.68
N PRO A 56 5.51 -1.94 -20.93
CA PRO A 56 4.87 -2.81 -19.94
C PRO A 56 5.76 -3.06 -18.71
N ARG A 57 7.09 -3.10 -18.87
CA ARG A 57 8.02 -3.27 -17.73
C ARG A 57 7.98 -2.07 -16.81
N MET A 58 7.91 -0.85 -17.37
CA MET A 58 7.79 0.37 -16.57
C MET A 58 6.44 0.44 -15.84
N ARG A 59 5.36 0.00 -16.48
CA ARG A 59 4.05 -0.08 -15.82
C ARG A 59 4.06 -1.06 -14.65
N LEU A 60 4.62 -2.25 -14.84
CA LEU A 60 4.77 -3.23 -13.78
C LEU A 60 5.66 -2.70 -12.65
N PHE A 61 6.78 -2.05 -12.98
CA PHE A 61 7.65 -1.43 -12.00
C PHE A 61 6.92 -0.38 -11.15
N SER A 62 6.15 0.52 -11.77
CA SER A 62 5.35 1.52 -11.04
C SER A 62 4.33 0.88 -10.09
N VAL A 63 3.70 -0.22 -10.50
CA VAL A 63 2.76 -0.98 -9.66
C VAL A 63 3.49 -1.62 -8.47
N VAL A 64 4.58 -2.35 -8.73
CA VAL A 64 5.37 -2.99 -7.67
C VAL A 64 5.94 -1.97 -6.69
N LEU A 65 6.45 -0.84 -7.19
CA LEU A 65 6.96 0.25 -6.39
C LEU A 65 5.87 0.86 -5.50
N SER A 66 4.64 1.01 -6.01
CA SER A 66 3.52 1.52 -5.23
C SER A 66 3.16 0.60 -4.06
N PHE A 67 3.17 -0.72 -4.27
CA PHE A 67 2.97 -1.70 -3.19
C PHE A 67 4.10 -1.69 -2.18
N PHE A 68 5.35 -1.58 -2.66
CA PHE A 68 6.51 -1.51 -1.79
C PHE A 68 6.48 -0.28 -0.86
N LEU A 69 6.15 0.91 -1.40
CA LEU A 69 6.01 2.13 -0.61
C LEU A 69 4.88 2.03 0.43
N PHE A 70 3.78 1.38 0.07
CA PHE A 70 2.68 1.13 1.00
C PHE A 70 3.08 0.17 2.12
N ALA A 71 3.77 -0.92 1.81
CA ALA A 71 4.25 -1.88 2.79
C ALA A 71 5.24 -1.22 3.78
N LEU A 72 6.15 -0.40 3.29
CA LEU A 72 7.07 0.40 4.11
C LEU A 72 6.34 1.36 5.03
N TRP A 73 5.31 2.05 4.54
CA TRP A 73 4.49 2.93 5.36
C TRP A 73 3.77 2.17 6.48
N GLN A 74 3.19 1.00 6.19
CA GLN A 74 2.54 0.18 7.22
C GLN A 74 3.54 -0.35 8.24
N ALA A 75 4.73 -0.78 7.81
CA ALA A 75 5.80 -1.18 8.71
C ALA A 75 6.21 -0.03 9.64
N GLN A 76 6.33 1.19 9.11
CA GLN A 76 6.63 2.38 9.91
C GLN A 76 5.53 2.69 10.95
N ARG A 77 4.25 2.52 10.59
CA ARG A 77 3.14 2.68 11.54
C ARG A 77 3.17 1.64 12.67
N LEU A 78 3.55 0.40 12.35
CA LEU A 78 3.65 -0.67 13.34
C LEU A 78 4.85 -0.49 14.29
N VAL A 79 6.00 -0.09 13.75
CA VAL A 79 7.26 0.00 14.52
C VAL A 79 7.34 1.28 15.35
N PHE A 80 6.95 2.43 14.77
CA PHE A 80 7.18 3.73 15.40
C PHE A 80 5.92 4.37 15.99
N ALA A 81 4.75 3.71 15.91
CA ALA A 81 3.44 4.25 16.30
C ALA A 81 3.14 5.65 15.72
N LEU A 82 3.86 6.06 14.68
CA LEU A 82 3.76 7.37 14.05
C LEU A 82 2.57 7.35 13.09
N HIS A 83 1.62 8.26 13.31
CA HIS A 83 0.38 8.36 12.54
C HIS A 83 0.54 9.26 11.31
N TRP A 84 1.60 9.06 10.53
CA TRP A 84 1.80 9.84 9.31
C TRP A 84 0.83 9.40 8.20
N SER A 85 0.30 10.37 7.47
CA SER A 85 -0.38 10.06 6.20
C SER A 85 0.63 9.51 5.19
N LEU A 86 0.18 8.64 4.27
CA LEU A 86 1.05 8.09 3.22
C LEU A 86 1.76 9.18 2.41
N ARG A 87 1.08 10.29 2.10
CA ARG A 87 1.67 11.42 1.38
C ARG A 87 2.84 12.05 2.15
N THR A 88 2.68 12.23 3.46
CA THR A 88 3.73 12.77 4.32
C THR A 88 4.91 11.82 4.41
N PHE A 89 4.63 10.52 4.56
CA PHE A 89 5.65 9.47 4.56
C PHE A 89 6.48 9.47 3.28
N VAL A 90 5.84 9.43 2.11
CA VAL A 90 6.55 9.42 0.81
C VAL A 90 7.37 10.70 0.62
N LYS A 91 6.88 11.87 1.05
CA LYS A 91 7.67 13.12 1.00
C LYS A 91 8.95 13.04 1.83
N HIS A 92 8.86 12.59 3.08
CA HIS A 92 10.05 12.45 3.93
C HIS A 92 11.01 11.39 3.40
N LEU A 93 10.49 10.27 2.90
CA LEU A 93 11.29 9.23 2.26
C LEU A 93 12.06 9.78 1.05
N MET A 94 11.38 10.55 0.18
CA MET A 94 12.02 11.18 -0.98
C MET A 94 13.10 12.17 -0.57
N VAL A 95 12.86 13.00 0.44
CA VAL A 95 13.87 13.92 0.96
C VAL A 95 15.07 13.15 1.50
N ALA A 96 14.85 12.11 2.31
CA ALA A 96 15.91 11.29 2.87
C ALA A 96 16.73 10.55 1.78
N LEU A 97 16.07 10.05 0.74
CA LEU A 97 16.74 9.43 -0.41
C LEU A 97 17.57 10.45 -1.18
N CYS A 98 17.03 11.64 -1.46
CA CYS A 98 17.77 12.70 -2.15
C CYS A 98 18.98 13.18 -1.33
N THR A 99 18.83 13.37 -0.02
CA THR A 99 19.94 13.82 0.85
C THR A 99 21.02 12.74 0.97
N SER A 100 20.64 11.46 1.12
CA SER A 100 21.60 10.36 1.18
C SER A 100 22.35 10.17 -0.14
N LEU A 101 21.66 10.26 -1.28
CA LEU A 101 22.29 10.29 -2.61
C LEU A 101 23.26 11.46 -2.75
N HIS A 102 22.86 12.66 -2.31
CA HIS A 102 23.71 13.83 -2.35
C HIS A 102 24.98 13.63 -1.50
N CYS A 103 24.83 13.20 -0.25
CA CYS A 103 25.96 12.90 0.64
C CYS A 103 26.89 11.81 0.07
N PHE A 104 26.34 10.81 -0.60
CA PHE A 104 27.12 9.74 -1.22
C PHE A 104 27.89 10.23 -2.47
N LEU A 105 27.26 11.08 -3.28
CA LEU A 105 27.91 11.66 -4.46
C LEU A 105 28.98 12.68 -4.08
N THR A 106 28.78 13.49 -3.04
CA THR A 106 29.79 14.43 -2.56
C THR A 106 31.00 13.71 -1.97
N SER A 107 30.79 12.65 -1.19
CA SER A 107 31.90 11.86 -0.64
C SER A 107 32.71 11.15 -1.74
N LEU A 108 32.04 10.60 -2.76
CA LEU A 108 32.73 10.06 -3.94
C LEU A 108 33.50 11.14 -4.71
N GLY A 109 32.93 12.33 -4.87
CA GLY A 109 33.59 13.45 -5.53
C GLY A 109 34.83 13.95 -4.79
N GLU A 110 34.84 13.88 -3.46
CA GLU A 110 36.02 14.18 -2.64
C GLU A 110 37.10 13.10 -2.74
N ILE A 111 36.72 11.83 -2.85
CA ILE A 111 37.66 10.70 -3.03
C ILE A 111 38.35 10.74 -4.41
N VAL A 112 37.65 11.23 -5.44
CA VAL A 112 38.13 11.23 -6.84
C VAL A 112 38.96 12.48 -7.19
N LYS A 113 38.99 13.52 -6.34
CA LYS A 113 39.88 14.68 -6.56
C LYS A 113 41.34 14.24 -6.38
N PRO A 114 42.21 14.37 -7.41
CA PRO A 114 43.63 14.10 -7.23
C PRO A 114 44.24 15.13 -6.25
N PRO A 115 45.25 14.73 -5.47
CA PRO A 115 45.94 15.65 -4.57
C PRO A 115 46.58 16.81 -5.35
N PRO A 116 46.76 17.99 -4.71
CA PRO A 116 47.32 19.18 -5.33
C PRO A 116 48.75 18.99 -5.84
#